data_AF-A0A519JSJ6-F1
#
_entry.id   AF-A0A519JSJ6-F1
#
_cell.length_a   1.000
_cell.length_b   1.000
_cell.length_c   1.000
_cell.angle_alpha   90.00
_cell.angle_beta   90.00
_cell.angle_gamma   90.00
#
_symmetry.space_group_name_H-M   'P 1'
#
loop_
_entity.id
_entity.type
_entity.pdbx_description
1 polymer ?
#
loop_
_entity_poly.entity_id
_entity_poly.type
_entity_poly.pdbx_seq_one_letter_code
_entity_poly.pdbx_strand_id
1 'polypeptide(L)' 'MSIRIAVIGLGYVGLPLARLFATKYPVVG' A
#
# COMPACT_ATOMS: atom_id res chain seq x y z
N MET A 1 9.89 13.11 9.23
CA MET A 1 8.80 13.15 8.23
C MET A 1 8.40 11.71 7.93
N SER A 2 7.22 11.24 8.36
CA SER A 2 6.79 9.85 8.07
C SER A 2 6.08 9.82 6.72
N ILE A 3 6.67 9.17 5.72
CA ILE A 3 6.03 8.97 4.41
C ILE A 3 4.95 7.89 4.56
N ARG A 4 3.71 8.20 4.15
CA ARG A 4 2.59 7.26 4.09
C ARG A 4 2.23 7.02 2.62
N ILE A 5 2.04 5.76 2.25
CA ILE A 5 1.76 5.36 0.87
C ILE A 5 0.26 5.12 0.73
N ALA A 6 -0.37 5.77 -0.25
CA ALA A 6 -1.77 5.51 -0.59
C ALA A 6 -1.86 4.59 -1.83
N VAL A 7 -2.56 3.47 -1.74
CA VAL A 7 -2.77 2.56 -2.89
C VAL A 7 -4.22 2.71 -3.37
N ILE A 8 -4.41 3.37 -4.51
CA ILE A 8 -5.74 3.56 -5.10
C ILE A 8 -6.00 2.47 -6.14
N GLY A 9 -7.20 1.88 -6.10
CA GLY A 9 -7.58 0.79 -7.00
C GLY A 9 -7.11 -0.56 -6.48
N LEU A 10 -7.74 -1.06 -5.41
CA LEU A 10 -7.55 -2.37 -4.80
C LEU A 10 -8.13 -3.50 -5.68
N GLY A 11 -7.81 -3.52 -6.97
CA GLY A 11 -8.11 -4.66 -7.83
C GLY A 11 -7.10 -5.80 -7.57
N TYR A 12 -7.06 -6.74 -8.50
CA TYR A 12 -6.13 -7.87 -8.48
C TYR A 12 -4.65 -7.46 -8.26
N VAL A 13 -4.24 -6.29 -8.75
CA VAL A 13 -2.86 -5.78 -8.58
C VAL A 13 -2.71 -4.93 -7.32
N GLY A 14 -3.72 -4.12 -6.98
CA GLY A 14 -3.65 -3.17 -5.88
C GLY A 14 -3.56 -3.84 -4.50
N LEU A 15 -4.34 -4.90 -4.26
CA LEU A 15 -4.30 -5.61 -2.96
C LEU A 15 -2.95 -6.30 -2.68
N PRO A 16 -2.38 -7.11 -3.58
CA PRO A 16 -1.07 -7.71 -3.35
C PRO A 16 0.03 -6.65 -3.19
N LEU A 17 -0.04 -5.55 -3.95
CA LEU A 17 0.94 -4.48 -3.86
C LEU A 17 0.85 -3.71 -2.53
N ALA A 18 -0.35 -3.39 -2.05
CA ALA A 18 -0.57 -2.77 -0.75
C ALA A 18 -0.05 -3.66 0.39
N ARG A 19 -0.30 -4.98 0.30
CA ARG A 19 0.20 -5.99 1.25
C ARG A 19 1.73 -6.02 1.32
N LEU A 20 2.41 -5.99 0.17
CA LEU A 20 3.87 -6.00 0.09
C LEU A 20 4.49 -4.68 0.60
N PHE A 21 3.87 -3.53 0.32
CA PHE A 21 4.37 -2.25 0.83
C PHE A 21 4.12 -2.05 2.32
N ALA A 22 3.03 -2.61 2.86
CA ALA A 22 2.69 -2.52 4.28
C ALA A 22 3.73 -3.17 5.21
N THR A 23 4.62 -4.03 4.68
CA THR A 23 5.70 -4.63 5.48
C THR A 23 6.87 -3.68 5.75
N LYS A 24 7.01 -2.61 4.95
CA LYS A 24 8.14 -1.66 5.04
C LYS A 24 7.69 -0.23 5.31
N TYR A 25 6.47 0.12 4.94
CA TYR A 25 5.93 1.47 5.05
C TYR A 25 4.50 1.44 5.55
N PRO A 26 4.05 2.48 6.27
CA PRO A 26 2.64 2.65 6.58
C PRO A 26 1.86 2.90 5.28
N VAL A 27 1.06 1.92 4.87
CA VAL A 27 0.21 1.96 3.68
C VAL A 27 -1.24 2.22 4.11
N VAL A 28 -1.92 3.07 3.36
CA VAL A 28 -3.38 3.26 3.36
C VAL A 28 -3.87 2.79 2.00
N GLY A 29 -4.62 1.70 1.96
CA GLY A 29 -5.16 1.12 0.73
C GLY A 29 -6.66 1.34 0.65
#